data_AF-A0A7K2LX58-F1
#
_entry.id   AF-A0A7K2LX58-F1
#
_cell.length_a   1.000
_cell.length_b   1.000
_cell.length_c   1.000
_cell.angle_alpha   90.00
_cell.angle_beta   90.00
_cell.angle_gamma   90.00
#
_symmetry.space_group_name_H-M   'P 1'
#
loop_
_entity.id
_entity.type
_entity.pdbx_description
1 polymer ?
#
loop_
_entity_poly.entity_id
_entity_poly.type
_entity_poly.pdbx_seq_one_letter_code
_entity_poly.pdbx_strand_id
1 'polypeptide(L)'
;MLRATLRSFLAHKGRLLLSALAVVLSVAFVAGSLIFSDTVTRTFDRLFASTAADVTVAPKQDLASPVRTGAVRTLPASLAARLAKVPGVAAAHVDATVENVVVVDDRGAPVG
;
A
#
# COMPACT_ATOMS: atom_id res chain seq x y z
N MET A 1 42.65 7.12 33.09
CA MET A 1 42.01 5.88 32.60
C MET A 1 41.81 5.92 31.09
N LEU A 2 40.88 6.73 30.53
CA LEU A 2 40.61 6.78 29.07
C LEU A 2 41.86 6.98 28.17
N ARG A 3 42.74 7.92 28.53
CA ARG A 3 43.98 8.19 27.77
C ARG A 3 44.96 7.02 27.74
N ALA A 4 45.01 6.21 28.80
CA ALA A 4 45.87 5.03 28.87
C ALA A 4 45.30 3.90 27.99
N THR A 5 43.98 3.73 28.01
CA THR A 5 43.27 2.78 27.15
C THR A 5 43.43 3.14 25.67
N LEU A 6 43.24 4.41 25.30
CA LEU A 6 43.49 4.89 23.93
C LEU A 6 44.95 4.70 23.50
N ARG A 7 45.92 4.96 24.38
CA ARG A 7 47.34 4.76 24.05
C ARG A 7 47.70 3.28 23.87
N SER A 8 47.10 2.39 24.65
CA SER A 8 47.21 0.93 24.48
C SER A 8 46.55 0.46 23.17
N PHE A 9 45.40 1.04 22.82
CA PHE A 9 44.71 0.81 21.55
C PHE A 9 45.55 1.26 20.33
N LEU A 10 46.21 2.41 20.42
CA LEU A 10 47.12 2.90 19.38
C LEU A 10 48.44 2.11 19.29
N ALA A 11 48.78 1.29 20.30
CA ALA A 11 49.95 0.40 20.24
C ALA A 11 49.68 -0.88 19.43
N HIS A 12 48.42 -1.30 19.32
CA HIS A 12 48.00 -2.51 18.59
C HIS A 12 46.98 -2.19 17.49
N LYS A 13 47.31 -1.19 16.64
CA LYS A 13 46.41 -0.60 15.64
C LYS A 13 45.76 -1.63 14.72
N GLY A 14 46.51 -2.62 14.26
CA GLY A 14 46.00 -3.62 13.31
C GLY A 14 44.86 -4.45 13.89
N ARG A 15 45.04 -5.02 15.09
CA ARG A 15 44.03 -5.87 15.72
C ARG A 15 42.79 -5.09 16.12
N LEU A 16 42.96 -3.86 16.60
CA LEU A 16 41.83 -3.00 16.94
C LEU A 16 40.98 -2.66 15.72
N LEU A 17 41.64 -2.28 14.63
CA LEU A 17 40.96 -1.88 13.39
C LEU A 17 40.18 -3.06 12.81
N LEU A 18 40.75 -4.26 12.85
CA LEU A 18 40.08 -5.49 12.41
C LEU A 18 38.84 -5.82 13.25
N SER A 19 38.94 -5.70 14.58
CA SER A 19 37.80 -5.93 15.48
C SER A 19 36.71 -4.87 15.30
N ALA A 20 37.09 -3.60 15.15
CA ALA A 20 36.13 -2.52 14.89
C ALA A 20 35.42 -2.75 13.55
N LEU A 21 36.16 -3.15 12.50
CA LEU A 21 35.58 -3.45 11.20
C LEU A 21 34.57 -4.60 11.28
N ALA A 22 34.91 -5.68 11.99
CA ALA A 22 34.02 -6.82 12.17
C ALA A 22 32.71 -6.42 12.85
N VAL A 23 32.77 -5.59 13.90
CA VAL A 23 31.58 -5.10 14.61
C VAL A 23 30.75 -4.19 13.70
N VAL A 24 31.38 -3.23 13.00
CA VAL A 24 30.67 -2.30 12.11
C VAL A 24 29.99 -3.04 10.97
N LEU A 25 30.68 -3.99 10.32
CA LEU A 25 30.10 -4.79 9.24
C LEU A 25 28.92 -5.63 9.72
N SER A 26 29.02 -6.24 10.90
CA SER A 26 27.93 -7.01 11.49
C SER A 26 26.69 -6.13 11.79
N VAL A 27 26.87 -5.00 12.46
CA VAL A 27 25.77 -4.09 12.81
C VAL A 27 25.17 -3.45 11.55
N ALA A 28 26.00 -3.09 10.57
CA ALA A 28 25.54 -2.54 9.29
C ALA A 28 24.66 -3.53 8.53
N PHE A 29 25.01 -4.83 8.53
CA PHE A 29 24.19 -5.86 7.91
C PHE A 29 22.82 -6.01 8.58
N VAL A 30 22.78 -6.06 9.92
CA VAL A 30 21.52 -6.16 10.69
C VAL A 30 20.66 -4.91 10.49
N ALA A 31 21.24 -3.71 10.57
CA ALA A 31 20.52 -2.47 10.33
C ALA A 31 20.00 -2.39 8.88
N GLY A 32 20.79 -2.83 7.91
CA GLY A 32 20.42 -2.87 6.49
C GLY A 32 19.21 -3.76 6.22
N SER A 33 19.17 -4.97 6.80
CA SER A 33 18.03 -5.89 6.61
C SER A 33 16.74 -5.36 7.25
N LEU A 34 16.85 -4.70 8.42
CA LEU A 34 15.72 -4.07 9.09
C LEU A 34 15.18 -2.89 8.28
N ILE A 35 16.05 -2.00 7.79
CA ILE A 35 15.65 -0.87 6.94
C ILE A 35 15.03 -1.36 5.63
N PHE A 36 15.62 -2.38 5.01
CA PHE A 36 15.07 -2.98 3.79
C PHE A 36 13.67 -3.54 4.03
N SER A 37 13.51 -4.34 5.09
CA SER A 37 12.22 -4.91 5.47
C SER A 37 11.17 -3.82 5.73
N ASP A 38 11.51 -2.80 6.51
CA ASP A 38 10.60 -1.67 6.79
C ASP A 38 10.22 -0.90 5.52
N THR A 39 11.17 -0.71 4.60
CA THR A 39 10.91 -0.03 3.32
C THR A 39 9.97 -0.84 2.43
N VAL A 40 10.17 -2.15 2.36
CA VAL A 40 9.32 -3.07 1.59
C VAL A 40 7.91 -3.09 2.18
N THR A 41 7.78 -3.29 3.50
CA THR A 41 6.48 -3.28 4.19
C THR A 41 5.75 -1.96 3.99
N ARG A 42 6.39 -0.80 4.18
CA ARG A 42 5.75 0.51 3.93
C ARG A 42 5.31 0.70 2.49
N THR A 43 6.07 0.18 1.53
CA THR A 43 5.70 0.30 0.11
C THR A 43 4.45 -0.51 -0.18
N PHE A 44 4.38 -1.75 0.30
CA PHE A 44 3.19 -2.56 0.19
C PHE A 44 2.00 -1.96 0.95
N ASP A 45 2.19 -1.53 2.20
CA ASP A 45 1.14 -0.90 3.01
C ASP A 45 0.57 0.34 2.32
N ARG A 46 1.40 1.18 1.68
CA ARG A 46 0.91 2.33 0.90
C ARG A 46 0.13 1.91 -0.35
N LEU A 47 0.56 0.86 -1.04
CA LEU A 47 -0.17 0.35 -2.20
C LEU A 47 -1.55 -0.19 -1.80
N PHE A 48 -1.66 -0.88 -0.66
CA PHE A 48 -2.93 -1.41 -0.17
C PHE A 48 -3.80 -0.36 0.52
N ALA A 49 -3.22 0.54 1.32
CA ALA A 49 -3.97 1.59 2.02
C ALA A 49 -4.51 2.67 1.09
N SER A 50 -3.89 2.89 -0.09
CA SER A 50 -4.39 3.86 -1.07
C SER A 50 -5.53 3.34 -1.94
N THR A 51 -5.82 2.04 -1.91
CA THR A 51 -6.78 1.41 -2.83
C THR A 51 -7.97 0.77 -2.14
N ALA A 52 -7.90 0.48 -0.85
CA ALA A 52 -9.02 -0.09 -0.10
C ALA A 52 -9.83 0.99 0.64
N ALA A 53 -11.11 1.11 0.31
CA ALA A 53 -12.05 1.87 1.14
C ALA A 53 -12.30 1.12 2.46
N ASP A 54 -12.31 1.84 3.59
CA ASP A 54 -12.63 1.25 4.89
C ASP A 54 -14.05 0.65 4.93
N VAL A 55 -14.98 1.27 4.19
CA VAL A 55 -16.37 0.83 4.05
C VAL A 55 -16.85 1.05 2.63
N THR A 56 -17.33 -0.01 1.99
CA THR A 56 -17.94 0.04 0.66
C THR A 56 -19.46 -0.11 0.76
N VAL A 57 -20.20 0.83 0.18
CA VAL A 57 -21.66 0.78 0.11
C VAL A 57 -22.08 0.41 -1.32
N ALA A 58 -22.71 -0.75 -1.47
CA ALA A 58 -23.17 -1.27 -2.76
C ALA A 58 -24.70 -1.41 -2.80
N PRO A 59 -25.33 -1.28 -3.97
CA PRO A 59 -26.75 -1.55 -4.13
C PRO A 59 -27.03 -3.02 -3.84
N LYS A 60 -28.19 -3.31 -3.24
CA LYS A 60 -28.62 -4.68 -2.95
C LYS A 60 -28.72 -5.46 -4.26
N GLN A 61 -27.90 -6.51 -4.40
CA GLN A 61 -28.04 -7.47 -5.50
C GLN A 61 -29.32 -8.26 -5.28
N ASP A 62 -30.18 -8.24 -6.29
CA ASP A 62 -31.40 -9.03 -6.32
C ASP A 62 -31.10 -10.24 -7.21
N LEU A 63 -30.80 -11.38 -6.58
CA LEU A 63 -30.47 -12.64 -7.26
C LEU A 63 -31.61 -13.17 -8.15
N ALA A 64 -32.78 -12.51 -8.12
CA ALA A 64 -34.03 -12.93 -8.76
C ALA A 64 -34.35 -12.19 -10.07
N SER A 65 -33.48 -11.34 -10.61
CA SER A 65 -33.77 -10.62 -11.86
C SER A 65 -33.15 -11.34 -13.08
N PRO A 66 -33.93 -12.10 -13.86
CA PRO A 66 -33.41 -12.90 -14.99
C PRO A 66 -33.01 -12.07 -16.22
N VAL A 67 -33.24 -10.75 -16.20
CA VAL A 67 -33.01 -9.88 -17.36
C VAL A 67 -31.67 -9.16 -17.24
N ARG A 68 -30.71 -9.54 -18.10
CA ARG A 68 -29.49 -8.75 -18.38
C ARG A 68 -29.90 -7.51 -19.20
N THR A 69 -30.46 -6.50 -18.54
CA THR A 69 -30.91 -5.25 -19.18
C THR A 69 -29.75 -4.30 -19.53
N GLY A 70 -28.50 -4.65 -19.22
CA GLY A 70 -27.36 -3.73 -19.32
C GLY A 70 -27.39 -2.58 -18.31
N ALA A 71 -28.49 -2.41 -17.57
CA ALA A 71 -28.62 -1.43 -16.50
C ALA A 71 -28.03 -1.99 -15.20
N VAL A 72 -26.82 -1.56 -14.86
CA VAL A 72 -26.24 -1.80 -13.54
C VAL A 72 -27.09 -1.03 -12.52
N ARG A 73 -27.60 -1.70 -11.47
CA ARG A 73 -28.24 -0.97 -10.37
C ARG A 73 -27.17 -0.09 -9.73
N THR A 74 -27.42 1.21 -9.66
CA THR A 74 -26.52 2.18 -9.03
C THR A 74 -27.16 2.75 -7.77
N LEU A 75 -26.36 3.45 -6.97
CA LEU A 75 -26.82 4.24 -5.85
C LEU A 75 -26.93 5.72 -6.27
N PRO A 76 -27.83 6.51 -5.67
CA PRO A 76 -27.86 7.95 -5.91
C PRO A 76 -26.54 8.61 -5.51
N ALA A 77 -25.98 9.47 -6.37
CA ALA A 77 -24.74 10.19 -6.07
C ALA A 77 -24.86 11.08 -4.82
N SER A 78 -26.07 11.54 -4.49
CA SER A 78 -26.35 12.30 -3.26
C SER A 78 -26.08 11.52 -1.97
N LEU A 79 -26.00 10.20 -2.03
CA LEU A 79 -25.67 9.35 -0.88
C LEU A 79 -24.25 9.63 -0.36
N ALA A 80 -23.28 9.88 -1.24
CA ALA A 80 -21.91 10.22 -0.85
C ALA A 80 -21.87 11.51 -0.01
N ALA A 81 -22.60 12.54 -0.44
CA ALA A 81 -22.72 13.81 0.29
C ALA A 81 -23.41 13.65 1.66
N ARG A 82 -24.29 12.66 1.81
CA ARG A 82 -24.92 12.32 3.09
C ARG A 82 -23.96 11.56 4.00
N LEU A 83 -23.20 10.62 3.46
CA LEU A 83 -22.21 9.83 4.20
C LEU A 83 -21.03 10.68 4.66
N ALA A 84 -20.60 11.66 3.87
CA ALA A 84 -19.55 12.61 4.26
C ALA A 84 -19.88 13.44 5.51
N LYS A 85 -21.16 13.51 5.92
CA LYS A 85 -21.60 14.23 7.13
C LYS A 85 -21.69 13.35 8.37
N VAL A 86 -21.47 12.04 8.23
CA VAL A 86 -21.53 11.10 9.36
C VAL A 86 -20.29 11.29 10.24
N PRO A 87 -20.45 11.39 11.58
CA PRO A 87 -19.31 11.50 12.49
C PRO A 87 -18.33 10.33 12.31
N GLY A 88 -17.05 10.64 12.14
CA GLY A 88 -15.99 9.64 11.94
C GLY A 88 -15.65 9.34 10.47
N VAL A 89 -16.42 9.86 9.50
CA VAL A 89 -16.08 9.73 8.07
C VAL A 89 -15.06 10.81 7.69
N ALA A 90 -13.85 10.39 7.31
CA ALA A 90 -12.80 11.30 6.85
C ALA A 90 -13.06 11.80 5.41
N ALA A 91 -13.47 10.91 4.51
CA ALA A 91 -13.83 11.23 3.14
C ALA A 91 -14.84 10.21 2.59
N ALA A 92 -15.71 10.64 1.68
CA ALA A 92 -16.62 9.76 0.95
C ALA A 92 -16.45 10.03 -0.55
N HIS A 93 -16.12 8.99 -1.31
CA HIS A 93 -15.91 9.06 -2.75
C HIS A 93 -16.97 8.25 -3.48
N VAL A 94 -17.39 8.72 -4.65
CA VAL A 94 -18.24 7.96 -5.56
C VAL A 94 -17.31 7.13 -6.44
N ASP A 95 -17.55 5.82 -6.49
CA ASP A 95 -16.89 4.91 -7.41
C ASP A 95 -17.93 4.28 -8.34
N ALA A 96 -17.59 4.17 -9.62
CA ALA A 96 -18.46 3.63 -10.67
C ALA A 96 -17.63 2.75 -11.60
N THR A 97 -17.83 1.43 -11.50
CA THR A 97 -17.17 0.43 -12.32
C THR A 97 -18.19 -0.22 -13.27
N VAL A 98 -17.81 -0.38 -14.54
CA VAL A 98 -18.60 -1.10 -15.56
C VAL A 98 -17.82 -2.32 -16.00
N GLU A 99 -18.30 -3.51 -15.64
CA GLU A 99 -17.59 -4.77 -15.89
C GLU A 99 -17.78 -5.31 -17.32
N ASN A 100 -18.76 -4.80 -18.07
CA ASN A 100 -19.17 -5.36 -19.37
C ASN A 100 -19.06 -4.33 -20.51
N VAL A 101 -17.91 -3.66 -20.65
CA VAL A 101 -17.67 -2.80 -21.82
C VAL A 101 -17.22 -3.68 -23.00
N VAL A 102 -18.06 -3.78 -24.03
CA VAL A 102 -17.68 -4.40 -25.31
C VAL A 102 -17.22 -3.30 -26.25
N VAL A 103 -15.97 -3.37 -26.71
CA VAL A 103 -15.49 -2.47 -27.77
C VAL A 103 -16.04 -3.01 -29.09
N VAL A 104 -16.63 -2.14 -29.91
CA VAL A 104 -17.19 -2.49 -31.23
C VAL A 104 -16.54 -1.66 -32.34
N ASP A 105 -16.46 -2.23 -33.55
CA ASP A 105 -16.02 -1.52 -34.75
C ASP A 105 -17.11 -0.58 -35.31
N ASP A 106 -16.81 0.09 -36.43
CA ASP A 106 -17.73 1.00 -37.14
C ASP A 106 -18.99 0.32 -37.70
N ARG A 107 -18.99 -1.02 -37.74
CA ARG A 107 -20.13 -1.86 -38.15
C ARG A 107 -20.86 -2.48 -36.97
N GLY A 108 -20.47 -2.15 -35.74
CA GLY A 108 -21.06 -2.68 -34.51
C GLY A 108 -20.65 -4.11 -34.18
N ALA A 109 -19.63 -4.65 -34.85
CA ALA A 109 -19.08 -5.97 -34.52
C ALA A 109 -18.11 -5.85 -33.33
N PRO A 110 -18.16 -6.77 -32.34
CA PRO A 110 -17.19 -6.79 -31.24
C PRO A 110 -15.75 -6.90 -31.77
N VAL A 111 -14.87 -6.02 -31.31
CA VAL A 111 -13.42 -6.14 -31.52
C VAL A 111 -12.83 -6.86 -30.32
N GLY A 112 -12.68 -8.19 -30.45
CA GLY A 112 -12.15 -9.09 -29.42
C GLY A 112 -12.18 -10.54 -29.87
#